data_AF-A0A3B9G8C6-F1
#
_entry.id   AF-A0A3B9G8C6-F1
#
_cell.length_a   1.000
_cell.length_b   1.000
_cell.length_c   1.000
_cell.angle_alpha   90.00
_cell.angle_beta   90.00
_cell.angle_gamma   90.00
#
_symmetry.space_group_name_H-M   'P 1'
#
loop_
_entity.id
_entity.type
_entity.pdbx_description
1 polymer ?
#
loop_
_entity_poly.entity_id
_entity_poly.type
_entity_poly.pdbx_seq_one_letter_code
_entity_poly.pdbx_strand_id
1 'polypeptide(L)'
;MAEELRGLEKAKVKNYSDSIESIRERNRKMDAMSDVIRKHAPRLDNKYFADDLSTVDRQIGHAEIALSTLISGMTNVVTLTADELGTIYTGVTDIEKESVNLHDVGHGKPVGKFEALEVREKVRRHHMSLIDRLVSRLKSVPEDGGTMFDNTMLLYFPDNGETHHSKGTEWPFIVMSGKNSQLDITGKYIRLPHYGKKGHKTLGNWYTSILNAYGSSIEHYGAIDTGLAHMNQKGVIESFLG
;
A
#
# COMPACT_ATOMS: atom_id res chain seq x y z
N MET A 1 -25.95 36.71 0.00
CA MET A 1 -24.85 37.13 -0.91
C MET A 1 -24.64 36.21 -2.12
N ALA A 2 -25.26 35.03 -2.22
CA ALA A 2 -25.08 34.13 -3.38
C ALA A 2 -26.26 34.12 -4.38
N GLU A 3 -27.35 34.86 -4.13
CA GLU A 3 -28.54 34.88 -4.99
C GLU A 3 -28.37 35.65 -6.30
N GLU A 4 -27.39 36.56 -6.38
CA GLU A 4 -27.17 37.41 -7.57
C GLU A 4 -26.14 36.85 -8.57
N LEU A 5 -25.39 35.82 -8.21
CA LEU A 5 -24.37 35.23 -9.09
C LEU A 5 -25.01 34.29 -10.11
N ARG A 6 -24.64 34.44 -11.39
CA ARG A 6 -25.13 33.62 -12.51
C ARG A 6 -23.97 32.96 -13.26
N GLY A 7 -24.25 31.86 -13.96
CA GLY A 7 -23.29 31.20 -14.84
C GLY A 7 -21.99 30.75 -14.16
N LEU A 8 -20.85 30.99 -14.80
CA LEU A 8 -19.52 30.53 -14.38
C LEU A 8 -19.11 31.04 -12.99
N GLU A 9 -19.50 32.26 -12.63
CA GLU A 9 -19.16 32.86 -11.34
C GLU A 9 -19.86 32.15 -10.18
N LYS A 10 -21.14 31.77 -10.37
CA LYS A 10 -21.88 30.96 -9.40
C LYS A 10 -21.22 29.60 -9.21
N ALA A 11 -20.81 28.94 -10.29
CA ALA A 11 -20.13 27.65 -10.21
C ALA A 11 -18.79 27.75 -9.47
N LYS A 12 -18.00 28.79 -9.75
CA LYS A 12 -16.72 29.04 -9.07
C LYS A 12 -16.90 29.30 -7.57
N VAL A 13 -17.85 30.18 -7.20
CA VAL A 13 -18.15 30.49 -5.79
C VAL A 13 -18.72 29.26 -5.07
N LYS A 14 -19.58 28.47 -5.73
CA LYS A 14 -20.07 27.21 -5.19
C LYS A 14 -18.92 26.23 -4.93
N ASN A 15 -17.98 26.06 -5.86
CA ASN A 15 -16.82 25.18 -5.65
C ASN A 15 -15.98 25.59 -4.44
N TYR A 16 -15.76 26.89 -4.23
CA TYR A 16 -15.07 27.37 -3.03
C TYR A 16 -15.88 27.11 -1.75
N SER A 17 -17.19 27.37 -1.78
CA SER A 17 -18.08 27.12 -0.64
C SER A 17 -18.12 25.64 -0.27
N ASP A 18 -18.29 24.76 -1.27
CA ASP A 18 -18.29 23.31 -1.09
C ASP A 18 -16.94 22.82 -0.54
N SER A 19 -15.82 23.40 -1.01
CA SER A 19 -14.49 23.08 -0.50
C SER A 19 -14.33 23.46 0.97
N ILE A 20 -14.79 24.66 1.37
CA ILE A 20 -14.74 25.12 2.77
C ILE A 20 -15.64 24.24 3.65
N GLU A 21 -16.86 23.91 3.19
CA GLU A 21 -17.75 23.04 3.97
C GLU A 21 -17.18 21.63 4.11
N SER A 22 -16.56 21.08 3.06
CA SER A 22 -15.88 19.78 3.12
C SER A 22 -14.75 19.76 4.17
N ILE A 23 -14.01 20.87 4.32
CA ILE A 23 -12.98 21.02 5.35
C ILE A 23 -13.62 21.07 6.74
N ARG A 24 -14.71 21.83 6.90
CA ARG A 24 -15.44 21.92 8.18
C ARG A 24 -16.02 20.58 8.61
N GLU A 25 -16.64 19.84 7.69
CA GLU A 25 -17.15 18.49 7.95
C GLU A 25 -16.03 17.52 8.36
N ARG A 26 -14.88 17.59 7.70
CA ARG A 26 -13.71 16.80 8.07
C ARG A 26 -13.20 17.14 9.47
N ASN A 27 -13.11 18.43 9.80
CA ASN A 27 -12.71 18.86 11.13
C ASN A 27 -13.71 18.40 12.20
N ARG A 28 -15.02 18.50 11.95
CA ARG A 28 -16.05 17.97 12.87
C ARG A 28 -15.88 16.46 13.10
N LYS A 29 -15.58 15.68 12.05
CA LYS A 29 -15.30 14.24 12.18
C LYS A 29 -14.05 13.99 13.01
N MET A 30 -12.97 14.73 12.77
CA MET A 30 -11.73 14.63 13.54
C MET A 30 -11.97 14.98 15.02
N ASP A 31 -12.69 16.06 15.31
CA ASP A 31 -13.01 16.49 16.66
C ASP A 31 -13.82 15.41 17.39
N ALA A 32 -14.81 14.81 16.72
CA ALA A 32 -15.61 13.71 17.26
C ALA A 32 -14.79 12.43 17.56
N MET A 33 -13.61 12.27 16.93
CA MET A 33 -12.71 11.13 17.10
C MET A 33 -11.52 11.45 18.03
N SER A 34 -11.47 12.64 18.63
CA SER A 34 -10.31 13.16 19.36
C SER A 34 -9.77 12.21 20.42
N ASP A 35 -10.64 11.59 21.21
CA ASP A 35 -10.22 10.70 22.31
C ASP A 35 -9.59 9.41 21.79
N VAL A 36 -10.13 8.85 20.70
CA VAL A 36 -9.57 7.67 20.04
C VAL A 36 -8.24 8.01 19.39
N ILE A 37 -8.16 9.14 18.68
CA ILE A 37 -6.92 9.62 18.06
C ILE A 37 -5.83 9.83 19.12
N ARG A 38 -6.13 10.50 20.24
CA ARG A 38 -5.16 10.72 21.33
C ARG A 38 -4.66 9.41 21.94
N LYS A 39 -5.53 8.42 22.10
CA LYS A 39 -5.17 7.10 22.64
C LYS A 39 -4.24 6.31 21.72
N HIS A 40 -4.37 6.50 20.41
CA HIS A 40 -3.65 5.73 19.40
C HIS A 40 -2.58 6.52 18.65
N ALA A 41 -2.35 7.78 19.01
CA ALA A 41 -1.30 8.61 18.44
C ALA A 41 0.07 7.94 18.61
N PRO A 42 0.93 7.99 17.59
CA PRO A 42 2.23 7.34 17.66
C PRO A 42 3.10 8.05 18.69
N ARG A 43 3.84 7.28 19.49
CA ARG A 43 4.85 7.85 20.38
C ARG A 43 6.07 8.22 19.55
N LEU A 44 6.27 9.51 19.31
CA LEU A 44 7.41 10.02 18.57
C LEU A 44 8.62 10.15 19.51
N ASP A 45 9.46 9.12 19.53
CA ASP A 45 10.75 9.19 20.22
C ASP A 45 11.64 10.30 19.62
N ASN A 46 12.53 10.89 20.44
CA ASN A 46 13.41 11.98 20.03
C ASN A 46 14.22 11.67 18.76
N LYS A 47 14.54 10.39 18.52
CA LYS A 47 15.28 9.96 17.33
C LYS A 47 14.61 10.39 16.02
N TYR A 48 13.28 10.45 15.97
CA TYR A 48 12.55 10.81 14.74
C TYR A 48 12.72 12.28 14.33
N PHE A 49 13.29 13.10 15.22
CA PHE A 49 13.59 14.51 14.97
C PHE A 49 15.09 14.76 14.70
N ALA A 50 15.91 13.71 14.62
CA ALA A 50 17.32 13.84 14.30
C ALA A 50 17.53 14.10 12.81
N ASP A 51 18.49 14.98 12.48
CA ASP A 51 18.83 15.34 11.10
C ASP A 51 19.38 14.13 10.31
N ASP A 52 20.03 13.20 10.99
CA ASP A 52 20.69 12.01 10.44
C ASP A 52 19.86 10.73 10.57
N LEU A 53 18.53 10.85 10.72
CA LEU A 53 17.62 9.70 10.83
C LEU A 53 17.83 8.70 9.68
N SER A 54 18.01 7.43 10.02
CA SER A 54 18.25 6.38 9.03
C SER A 54 16.99 6.11 8.17
N THR A 55 17.17 5.61 6.94
CA THR A 55 16.04 5.19 6.09
C THR A 55 15.20 4.11 6.77
N VAL A 56 15.85 3.16 7.44
CA VAL A 56 15.21 2.11 8.25
C VAL A 56 14.34 2.70 9.36
N ASP A 57 14.84 3.66 10.13
CA ASP A 57 14.06 4.29 11.19
C ASP A 57 12.91 5.16 10.63
N ARG A 58 13.11 5.84 9.50
CA ARG A 58 12.03 6.58 8.80
C ARG A 58 10.89 5.66 8.43
N GLN A 59 11.19 4.49 7.86
CA GLN A 59 10.17 3.53 7.46
C GLN A 59 9.41 2.96 8.67
N ILE A 60 10.09 2.72 9.80
CA ILE A 60 9.43 2.35 11.06
C ILE A 60 8.49 3.47 11.53
N GLY A 61 8.93 4.73 11.47
CA GLY A 61 8.10 5.89 11.81
C GLY A 61 6.86 5.99 10.93
N HIS A 62 6.99 5.80 9.61
CA HIS A 62 5.86 5.77 8.68
C HIS A 62 4.89 4.61 8.97
N ALA A 63 5.41 3.44 9.34
CA ALA A 63 4.56 2.31 9.74
C ALA A 63 3.75 2.60 11.02
N GLU A 64 4.33 3.29 12.01
CA GLU A 64 3.59 3.72 13.21
C GLU A 64 2.53 4.78 12.89
N ILE A 65 2.81 5.71 11.98
CA ILE A 65 1.79 6.68 11.51
C ILE A 65 0.65 5.94 10.80
N ALA A 66 0.97 5.01 9.90
CA ALA A 66 -0.01 4.21 9.18
C ALA A 66 -0.88 3.37 10.14
N LEU A 67 -0.28 2.73 11.14
CA LEU A 67 -1.03 2.01 12.18
C LEU A 67 -1.93 2.94 12.98
N SER A 68 -1.43 4.10 13.37
CA SER A 68 -2.18 5.05 14.18
C SER A 68 -3.44 5.51 13.44
N THR A 69 -3.33 5.82 12.15
CA THR A 69 -4.46 6.30 11.34
C THR A 69 -5.48 5.20 11.03
N LEU A 70 -5.04 3.95 10.81
CA LEU A 70 -5.94 2.80 10.66
C LEU A 70 -6.66 2.51 11.99
N ILE A 71 -5.90 2.35 13.07
CA ILE A 71 -6.45 1.97 14.38
C ILE A 71 -7.39 3.04 14.93
N SER A 72 -7.09 4.32 14.70
CA SER A 72 -7.98 5.40 15.14
C SER A 72 -9.18 5.61 14.24
N GLY A 73 -9.29 4.88 13.12
CA GLY A 73 -10.36 5.04 12.13
C GLY A 73 -10.29 6.32 11.28
N MET A 74 -9.13 6.98 11.23
CA MET A 74 -8.96 8.19 10.40
C MET A 74 -8.98 7.88 8.91
N THR A 75 -8.56 6.67 8.54
CA THR A 75 -8.65 6.13 7.18
C THR A 75 -8.85 4.62 7.23
N ASN A 76 -9.49 4.07 6.20
CA ASN A 76 -9.59 2.62 5.98
C ASN A 76 -8.52 2.10 5.00
N VAL A 77 -7.78 3.00 4.36
CA VAL A 77 -6.76 2.66 3.36
C VAL A 77 -5.52 3.52 3.58
N VAL A 78 -4.35 2.87 3.53
CA VAL A 78 -3.05 3.50 3.57
C VAL A 78 -2.11 2.81 2.58
N THR A 79 -1.27 3.59 1.93
CA THR A 79 -0.20 3.10 1.06
C THR A 79 1.13 3.59 1.62
N LEU A 80 2.09 2.68 1.75
CA LEU A 80 3.44 2.98 2.19
C LEU A 80 4.41 2.43 1.14
N THR A 81 5.17 3.33 0.52
CA THR A 81 6.32 2.95 -0.30
C THR A 81 7.48 2.66 0.64
N ALA A 82 7.87 1.39 0.77
CA ALA A 82 9.07 1.04 1.52
C ALA A 82 10.28 1.62 0.78
N ASP A 83 10.44 1.24 -0.49
CA ASP A 83 11.47 1.79 -1.36
C ASP A 83 11.05 1.77 -2.83
N GLU A 84 11.88 2.43 -3.64
CA GLU A 84 11.89 2.41 -5.09
C GLU A 84 13.34 2.41 -5.58
N LEU A 85 13.55 2.34 -6.90
CA LEU A 85 14.88 2.22 -7.51
C LEU A 85 15.88 3.29 -7.04
N GLY A 86 15.40 4.53 -6.87
CA GLY A 86 16.18 5.68 -6.43
C GLY A 86 16.42 5.75 -4.92
N THR A 87 15.86 4.84 -4.12
CA THR A 87 15.96 4.91 -2.67
C THR A 87 17.38 4.57 -2.19
N ILE A 88 17.95 5.50 -1.42
CA ILE A 88 19.19 5.28 -0.68
C ILE A 88 18.85 4.74 0.71
N TYR A 89 19.41 3.58 1.05
CA TYR A 89 19.24 2.95 2.34
C TYR A 89 20.40 3.27 3.28
N THR A 90 20.06 3.68 4.50
CA THR A 90 20.97 3.79 5.63
C THR A 90 20.39 3.04 6.83
N GLY A 91 21.25 2.58 7.74
CA GLY A 91 20.82 1.81 8.92
C GLY A 91 20.44 0.35 8.63
N VAL A 92 20.85 -0.19 7.48
CA VAL A 92 20.63 -1.60 7.15
C VAL A 92 21.51 -2.48 8.05
N THR A 93 20.91 -3.50 8.65
CA THR A 93 21.58 -4.39 9.60
C THR A 93 22.88 -4.99 9.04
N ASP A 94 23.94 -4.99 9.86
CA ASP A 94 25.32 -5.42 9.55
C ASP A 94 26.12 -4.51 8.61
N ILE A 95 25.51 -3.47 8.06
CA ILE A 95 26.14 -2.44 7.21
C ILE A 95 25.58 -1.05 7.54
N GLU A 96 25.34 -0.77 8.82
CA GLU A 96 24.63 0.43 9.27
C GLU A 96 25.36 1.74 8.89
N LYS A 97 26.68 1.65 8.68
CA LYS A 97 27.53 2.78 8.26
C LYS A 97 27.58 3.00 6.74
N GLU A 98 27.03 2.07 5.96
CA GLU A 98 27.02 2.16 4.51
C GLU A 98 25.81 2.96 4.02
N SER A 99 26.00 3.63 2.88
CA SER A 99 24.91 4.23 2.10
C SER A 99 24.61 3.31 0.92
N VAL A 100 23.57 2.49 1.05
CA VAL A 100 23.20 1.47 0.08
C VAL A 100 22.38 2.08 -1.05
N ASN A 101 22.94 2.11 -2.25
CA ASN A 101 22.21 2.47 -3.46
C ASN A 101 21.53 1.22 -4.05
N LEU A 102 20.20 1.14 -4.00
CA LEU A 102 19.47 -0.06 -4.46
C LEU A 102 19.50 -0.26 -5.97
N HIS A 103 19.70 0.80 -6.76
CA HIS A 103 19.90 0.69 -8.19
C HIS A 103 21.20 -0.08 -8.50
N ASP A 104 22.29 0.31 -7.86
CA ASP A 104 23.60 -0.36 -7.98
C ASP A 104 23.56 -1.81 -7.52
N VAL A 105 22.88 -2.09 -6.40
CA VAL A 105 22.64 -3.46 -5.93
C VAL A 105 21.80 -4.26 -6.94
N GLY A 106 20.86 -3.61 -7.64
CA GLY A 106 20.08 -4.21 -8.72
C GLY A 106 20.92 -4.63 -9.93
N HIS A 107 22.03 -3.93 -10.19
CA HIS A 107 23.06 -4.32 -11.15
C HIS A 107 24.05 -5.36 -10.62
N GLY A 108 23.84 -5.90 -9.41
CA GLY A 108 24.70 -6.92 -8.81
C GLY A 108 25.93 -6.36 -8.10
N LYS A 109 26.02 -5.04 -7.87
CA LYS A 109 27.16 -4.47 -7.13
C LYS A 109 27.09 -4.85 -5.64
N PRO A 110 28.18 -5.34 -5.03
CA PRO A 110 28.23 -5.61 -3.60
C PRO A 110 28.27 -4.32 -2.80
N VAL A 111 27.95 -4.39 -1.50
CA VAL A 111 28.08 -3.27 -0.56
C VAL A 111 28.78 -3.74 0.71
N GLY A 112 29.86 -3.05 1.09
CA GLY A 112 30.74 -3.51 2.16
C GLY A 112 31.30 -4.90 1.86
N LYS A 113 31.03 -5.85 2.76
CA LYS A 113 31.45 -7.26 2.64
C LYS A 113 30.40 -8.20 2.06
N PHE A 114 29.23 -7.69 1.69
CA PHE A 114 28.08 -8.51 1.30
C PHE A 114 27.83 -8.41 -0.20
N GLU A 115 27.52 -9.55 -0.80
CA GLU A 115 27.09 -9.63 -2.19
C GLU A 115 25.70 -9.01 -2.37
N ALA A 116 25.37 -8.57 -3.58
CA ALA A 116 24.13 -7.85 -3.87
C ALA A 116 22.86 -8.60 -3.42
N LEU A 117 22.82 -9.93 -3.57
CA LEU A 117 21.69 -10.75 -3.15
C LEU A 117 21.53 -10.79 -1.63
N GLU A 118 22.63 -10.78 -0.88
CA GLU A 118 22.62 -10.73 0.58
C GLU A 118 22.15 -9.35 1.07
N VAL A 119 22.56 -8.28 0.40
CA VAL A 119 22.05 -6.92 0.68
C VAL A 119 20.54 -6.85 0.42
N ARG A 120 20.06 -7.38 -0.71
CA ARG A 120 18.61 -7.49 -1.02
C ARG A 120 17.85 -8.31 0.00
N GLU A 121 18.47 -9.36 0.55
CA GLU A 121 17.85 -10.15 1.62
C GLU A 121 17.71 -9.33 2.90
N LYS A 122 18.75 -8.58 3.31
CA LYS A 122 18.70 -7.71 4.50
C LYS A 122 17.59 -6.67 4.40
N VAL A 123 17.47 -6.00 3.25
CA VAL A 123 16.41 -5.02 2.97
C VAL A 123 15.02 -5.68 3.03
N ARG A 124 14.83 -6.83 2.36
CA ARG A 124 13.55 -7.55 2.42
C ARG A 124 13.20 -8.05 3.81
N ARG A 125 14.18 -8.48 4.61
CA ARG A 125 13.96 -8.84 6.03
C ARG A 125 13.47 -7.63 6.83
N HIS A 126 14.01 -6.44 6.57
CA HIS A 126 13.47 -5.20 7.15
C HIS A 126 12.02 -4.95 6.70
N HIS A 127 11.69 -5.09 5.41
CA HIS A 127 10.30 -4.97 4.96
C HIS A 127 9.37 -5.95 5.68
N MET A 128 9.80 -7.19 5.85
CA MET A 128 9.01 -8.19 6.58
C MET A 128 8.84 -7.86 8.05
N SER A 129 9.79 -7.16 8.69
CA SER A 129 9.62 -6.70 10.07
C SER A 129 8.64 -5.52 10.18
N LEU A 130 8.55 -4.66 9.16
CA LEU A 130 7.49 -3.64 9.07
C LEU A 130 6.12 -4.31 8.93
N ILE A 131 6.00 -5.30 8.04
CA ILE A 131 4.76 -6.06 7.84
C ILE A 131 4.35 -6.79 9.12
N ASP A 132 5.28 -7.48 9.78
CA ASP A 132 5.02 -8.16 11.05
C ASP A 132 4.48 -7.18 12.11
N ARG A 133 5.10 -6.00 12.23
CA ARG A 133 4.62 -4.91 13.10
C ARG A 133 3.19 -4.49 12.74
N LEU A 134 2.89 -4.28 11.46
CA LEU A 134 1.55 -3.93 11.00
C LEU A 134 0.52 -5.00 11.41
N VAL A 135 0.77 -6.25 11.02
CA VAL A 135 -0.14 -7.38 11.29
C VAL A 135 -0.34 -7.60 12.79
N SER A 136 0.75 -7.63 13.56
CA SER A 136 0.71 -7.88 15.00
C SER A 136 -0.07 -6.79 15.75
N ARG A 137 0.12 -5.52 15.37
CA ARG A 137 -0.62 -4.40 15.99
C ARG A 137 -2.10 -4.41 15.62
N LEU A 138 -2.45 -4.69 14.36
CA LEU A 138 -3.86 -4.80 13.95
C LEU A 138 -4.56 -6.00 14.63
N LYS A 139 -3.85 -7.11 14.86
CA LYS A 139 -4.37 -8.24 15.64
C LYS A 139 -4.60 -7.92 17.13
N SER A 140 -3.92 -6.91 17.66
CA SER A 140 -4.08 -6.49 19.06
C SER A 140 -5.28 -5.58 19.30
N VAL A 141 -5.95 -5.12 18.24
CA VAL A 141 -7.08 -4.18 18.31
C VAL A 141 -8.39 -4.96 18.13
N PRO A 142 -9.28 -5.00 19.15
CA PRO A 142 -10.59 -5.62 19.01
C PRO A 142 -11.48 -4.87 18.00
N GLU A 143 -12.13 -5.61 17.10
CA GLU A 143 -13.07 -5.07 16.12
C GLU A 143 -14.08 -6.16 15.74
N ASP A 144 -15.38 -5.84 15.73
CA ASP A 144 -16.48 -6.73 15.28
C ASP A 144 -16.43 -8.18 15.83
N GLY A 145 -16.15 -8.32 17.13
CA GLY A 145 -16.05 -9.64 17.78
C GLY A 145 -14.80 -10.44 17.42
N GLY A 146 -13.87 -9.86 16.68
CA GLY A 146 -12.54 -10.38 16.37
C GLY A 146 -11.47 -9.30 16.55
N THR A 147 -10.56 -9.21 15.59
CA THR A 147 -9.50 -8.19 15.57
C THR A 147 -9.59 -7.33 14.32
N MET A 148 -9.05 -6.12 14.34
CA MET A 148 -9.00 -5.26 13.15
C MET A 148 -8.29 -5.94 11.97
N PHE A 149 -7.28 -6.79 12.24
CA PHE A 149 -6.66 -7.58 11.19
C PHE A 149 -7.61 -8.57 10.52
N ASP A 150 -8.61 -9.11 11.24
CA ASP A 150 -9.60 -10.03 10.67
C ASP A 150 -10.38 -9.41 9.51
N ASN A 151 -10.50 -8.07 9.48
CA ASN A 151 -11.16 -7.27 8.44
C ASN A 151 -10.17 -6.55 7.50
N THR A 152 -8.86 -6.79 7.63
CA THR A 152 -7.82 -6.07 6.87
C THR A 152 -7.19 -6.97 5.80
N MET A 153 -6.83 -6.38 4.66
CA MET A 153 -5.99 -6.99 3.63
C MET A 153 -4.75 -6.12 3.39
N LEU A 154 -3.57 -6.73 3.46
CA LEU A 154 -2.28 -6.12 3.16
C LEU A 154 -1.72 -6.69 1.86
N LEU A 155 -1.36 -5.81 0.94
CA LEU A 155 -0.70 -6.13 -0.32
C LEU A 155 0.76 -5.68 -0.24
N TYR A 156 1.69 -6.63 -0.30
CA TYR A 156 3.13 -6.35 -0.46
C TYR A 156 3.55 -6.75 -1.87
N PHE A 157 4.00 -5.78 -2.66
CA PHE A 157 4.31 -5.95 -4.07
C PHE A 157 5.41 -4.96 -4.50
N PRO A 158 6.18 -5.28 -5.55
CA PRO A 158 7.23 -4.41 -6.05
C PRO A 158 6.66 -3.24 -6.87
N ASP A 159 7.44 -2.16 -6.96
CA ASP A 159 7.18 -0.99 -7.80
C ASP A 159 7.32 -1.28 -9.30
N ASN A 160 8.06 -2.33 -9.65
CA ASN A 160 8.30 -2.83 -11.00
C ASN A 160 8.00 -4.34 -11.09
N GLY A 161 7.92 -4.89 -12.29
CA GLY A 161 7.57 -6.30 -12.50
C GLY A 161 8.69 -7.29 -12.15
N GLU A 162 8.99 -8.20 -13.08
CA GLU A 162 9.72 -9.45 -12.85
C GLU A 162 11.23 -9.32 -12.57
N THR A 163 11.84 -8.18 -12.90
CA THR A 163 13.29 -7.99 -12.79
C THR A 163 13.66 -6.51 -12.61
N HIS A 164 14.93 -6.24 -12.34
CA HIS A 164 15.48 -4.90 -12.11
C HIS A 164 15.19 -3.92 -13.28
N HIS A 165 15.27 -4.41 -14.52
CA HIS A 165 14.81 -3.68 -15.71
C HIS A 165 13.63 -4.45 -16.31
N SER A 166 12.49 -4.36 -15.63
CA SER A 166 11.30 -5.13 -15.96
C SER A 166 10.72 -4.77 -17.33
N LYS A 167 10.15 -5.79 -17.98
CA LYS A 167 9.30 -5.66 -19.17
C LYS A 167 7.80 -5.60 -18.84
N GLY A 168 7.45 -5.74 -17.56
CA GLY A 168 6.07 -5.71 -17.07
C GLY A 168 5.27 -6.98 -17.37
N THR A 169 5.91 -8.13 -17.57
CA THR A 169 5.23 -9.36 -18.00
C THR A 169 4.74 -10.24 -16.84
N GLU A 170 5.32 -10.10 -15.66
CA GLU A 170 4.89 -10.75 -14.42
C GLU A 170 4.95 -9.74 -13.26
N TRP A 171 4.03 -9.85 -12.30
CA TRP A 171 3.99 -8.99 -11.12
C TRP A 171 3.68 -9.82 -9.85
N PRO A 172 4.67 -10.02 -8.95
CA PRO A 172 4.46 -10.83 -7.76
C PRO A 172 3.74 -10.03 -6.66
N PHE A 173 2.81 -10.69 -5.96
CA PHE A 173 2.16 -10.16 -4.77
C PHE A 173 2.33 -11.14 -3.61
N ILE A 174 2.58 -10.61 -2.42
CA ILE A 174 2.30 -11.30 -1.16
C ILE A 174 1.05 -10.65 -0.58
N VAL A 175 -0.02 -11.44 -0.46
CA VAL A 175 -1.27 -10.98 0.13
C VAL A 175 -1.43 -11.61 1.50
N MET A 176 -1.61 -10.77 2.51
CA MET A 176 -1.98 -11.20 3.86
C MET A 176 -3.35 -10.63 4.17
N SER A 177 -4.32 -11.49 4.41
CA SER A 177 -5.68 -11.09 4.69
C SER A 177 -6.19 -11.71 5.99
N GLY A 178 -7.05 -10.97 6.67
CA GLY A 178 -7.83 -11.46 7.78
C GLY A 178 -8.83 -12.55 7.38
N LYS A 179 -9.38 -13.22 8.39
CA LYS A 179 -10.31 -14.35 8.21
C LYS A 179 -11.65 -13.94 7.57
N ASN A 180 -12.01 -12.66 7.59
CA ASN A 180 -13.26 -12.14 6.99
C ASN A 180 -13.07 -11.67 5.54
N SER A 181 -11.92 -11.95 4.92
CA SER A 181 -11.68 -11.64 3.51
C SER A 181 -12.70 -12.32 2.59
N GLN A 182 -13.25 -11.56 1.64
CA GLN A 182 -14.20 -12.07 0.65
C GLN A 182 -13.53 -12.79 -0.54
N LEU A 183 -12.19 -12.78 -0.59
CA LEU A 183 -11.43 -13.46 -1.63
C LEU A 183 -11.02 -14.89 -1.21
N ASP A 184 -11.25 -15.85 -2.10
CA ASP A 184 -10.81 -17.25 -1.95
C ASP A 184 -9.34 -17.44 -2.37
N ILE A 185 -8.43 -16.77 -1.66
CA ILE A 185 -6.98 -16.78 -1.93
C ILE A 185 -6.12 -17.19 -0.73
N THR A 186 -6.74 -17.30 0.45
CA THR A 186 -6.05 -17.58 1.71
C THR A 186 -5.36 -18.94 1.68
N GLY A 187 -4.07 -18.98 2.07
CA GLY A 187 -3.28 -20.22 2.13
C GLY A 187 -2.89 -20.80 0.77
N LYS A 188 -3.11 -20.07 -0.34
CA LYS A 188 -2.84 -20.55 -1.69
C LYS A 188 -1.58 -19.90 -2.26
N TYR A 189 -0.77 -20.70 -2.95
CA TYR A 189 0.17 -20.20 -3.94
C TYR A 189 -0.54 -20.17 -5.30
N ILE A 190 -0.70 -18.97 -5.86
CA ILE A 190 -1.46 -18.77 -7.10
C ILE A 190 -0.51 -18.27 -8.18
N ARG A 191 -0.41 -19.03 -9.27
CA ARG A 191 0.29 -18.61 -10.49
C ARG A 191 -0.68 -18.61 -11.66
N LEU A 192 -1.00 -17.43 -12.15
CA LEU A 192 -1.81 -17.27 -13.35
C LEU A 192 -0.96 -17.48 -14.62
N PRO A 193 -1.58 -17.81 -15.76
CA PRO A 193 -0.83 -18.04 -17.01
C PRO A 193 0.01 -16.83 -17.40
N HIS A 194 1.21 -17.11 -17.94
CA HIS A 194 2.16 -16.09 -18.39
C HIS A 194 1.56 -15.18 -19.48
N TYR A 195 2.13 -13.99 -19.64
CA TYR A 195 1.78 -13.01 -20.68
C TYR A 195 1.52 -13.66 -22.05
N GLY A 196 0.38 -13.33 -22.66
CA GLY A 196 -0.06 -13.81 -23.97
C GLY A 196 -0.52 -15.28 -24.03
N LYS A 197 -0.56 -16.01 -22.92
CA LYS A 197 -1.04 -17.40 -22.88
C LYS A 197 -2.53 -17.46 -22.56
N LYS A 198 -3.23 -18.47 -23.10
CA LYS A 198 -4.66 -18.70 -22.82
C LYS A 198 -4.92 -18.69 -21.30
N GLY A 199 -5.88 -17.88 -20.88
CA GLY A 199 -6.24 -17.73 -19.46
C GLY A 199 -5.42 -16.70 -18.69
N HIS A 200 -4.49 -15.98 -19.33
CA HIS A 200 -3.77 -14.86 -18.72
C HIS A 200 -4.73 -13.83 -18.10
N LYS A 201 -4.24 -13.15 -17.06
CA LYS A 201 -4.94 -12.10 -16.32
C LYS A 201 -3.96 -10.97 -16.06
N THR A 202 -4.44 -9.75 -16.23
CA THR A 202 -3.66 -8.54 -16.02
C THR A 202 -3.84 -8.02 -14.58
N LEU A 203 -3.05 -7.03 -14.18
CA LEU A 203 -3.30 -6.28 -12.94
C LEU A 203 -4.69 -5.66 -12.92
N GLY A 204 -5.23 -5.29 -14.09
CA GLY A 204 -6.60 -4.81 -14.22
C GLY A 204 -7.62 -5.85 -13.74
N ASN A 205 -7.46 -7.13 -14.11
CA ASN A 205 -8.32 -8.20 -13.58
C ASN A 205 -8.18 -8.35 -12.06
N TRP A 206 -6.97 -8.28 -11.53
CA TRP A 206 -6.72 -8.39 -10.09
C TRP A 206 -7.42 -7.29 -9.29
N TYR A 207 -7.24 -6.02 -9.66
CA TYR A 207 -7.92 -4.91 -8.99
C TYR A 207 -9.43 -4.91 -9.22
N THR A 208 -9.89 -5.39 -10.40
CA THR A 208 -11.32 -5.61 -10.65
C THR A 208 -11.90 -6.63 -9.68
N SER A 209 -11.20 -7.75 -9.44
CA SER A 209 -11.60 -8.76 -8.43
C SER A 209 -11.70 -8.16 -7.03
N ILE A 210 -10.69 -7.41 -6.58
CA ILE A 210 -10.73 -6.77 -5.26
C ILE A 210 -11.94 -5.84 -5.16
N LEU A 211 -12.10 -4.93 -6.12
CA LEU A 211 -13.15 -3.92 -6.08
C LEU A 211 -14.55 -4.55 -6.07
N ASN A 212 -14.79 -5.55 -6.92
CA ASN A 212 -16.08 -6.24 -6.98
C ASN A 212 -16.33 -7.07 -5.71
N ALA A 213 -15.31 -7.74 -5.15
CA ALA A 213 -15.43 -8.50 -3.91
C ALA A 213 -15.79 -7.62 -2.71
N TYR A 214 -15.46 -6.32 -2.72
CA TYR A 214 -15.78 -5.39 -1.63
C TYR A 214 -16.85 -4.35 -2.01
N GLY A 215 -17.75 -4.69 -2.94
CA GLY A 215 -18.98 -3.94 -3.20
C GLY A 215 -18.88 -2.81 -4.23
N SER A 216 -17.74 -2.67 -4.91
CA SER A 216 -17.58 -1.75 -6.04
C SER A 216 -17.72 -2.51 -7.36
N SER A 217 -18.96 -2.66 -7.83
CA SER A 217 -19.28 -3.37 -9.07
C SER A 217 -18.79 -2.59 -10.29
N ILE A 218 -17.61 -2.95 -10.80
CA ILE A 218 -17.00 -2.34 -11.99
C ILE A 218 -16.67 -3.40 -13.03
N GLU A 219 -16.77 -3.02 -14.31
CA GLU A 219 -16.44 -3.92 -15.43
C GLU A 219 -14.93 -4.20 -15.52
N HIS A 220 -14.10 -3.17 -15.32
CA HIS A 220 -12.65 -3.28 -15.41
C HIS A 220 -11.95 -2.10 -14.72
N TYR A 221 -10.84 -2.39 -14.03
CA TYR A 221 -9.94 -1.40 -13.48
C TYR A 221 -8.72 -1.17 -14.39
N GLY A 222 -8.36 0.08 -14.62
CA GLY A 222 -7.14 0.45 -15.33
C GLY A 222 -7.26 0.41 -16.86
N ALA A 223 -6.11 0.51 -17.52
CA ALA A 223 -6.03 0.52 -18.98
C ALA A 223 -5.91 -0.90 -19.55
N ILE A 224 -6.50 -1.11 -20.74
CA ILE A 224 -6.37 -2.34 -21.50
C ILE A 224 -4.95 -2.43 -22.08
N ASP A 225 -4.33 -3.59 -21.95
CA ASP A 225 -3.05 -3.89 -22.59
C ASP A 225 -3.27 -4.08 -24.10
N THR A 226 -2.73 -3.16 -24.89
CA THR A 226 -2.86 -3.16 -26.35
C THR A 226 -2.13 -4.35 -27.00
N GLY A 227 -1.10 -4.90 -26.35
CA GLY A 227 -0.40 -6.11 -26.79
C GLY A 227 -1.22 -7.39 -26.60
N LEU A 228 -2.29 -7.34 -25.80
CA LEU A 228 -3.20 -8.45 -25.51
C LEU A 228 -4.62 -8.24 -26.08
N ALA A 229 -4.77 -7.40 -27.10
CA ALA A 229 -6.09 -7.06 -27.70
C ALA A 229 -6.89 -8.27 -28.21
N HIS A 230 -6.22 -9.39 -28.48
CA HIS A 230 -6.82 -10.66 -28.91
C HIS A 230 -7.40 -11.49 -27.74
N MET A 231 -7.31 -11.01 -26.50
CA MET A 231 -7.76 -11.71 -25.29
C MET A 231 -8.82 -10.90 -24.53
N ASN A 232 -9.71 -11.59 -23.81
CA ASN A 232 -10.59 -10.93 -22.85
C ASN A 232 -9.80 -10.55 -21.58
N GLN A 233 -9.61 -9.24 -21.38
CA GLN A 233 -8.92 -8.65 -20.24
C GLN A 233 -9.88 -8.07 -19.19
N LYS A 234 -11.18 -8.03 -19.47
CA LYS A 234 -12.16 -7.42 -18.58
C LYS A 234 -12.74 -8.42 -17.59
N GLY A 235 -13.37 -7.90 -16.54
CA GLY A 235 -14.00 -8.69 -15.50
C GLY A 235 -13.04 -9.20 -14.44
N VAL A 236 -13.63 -9.92 -13.50
CA VAL A 236 -12.98 -10.50 -12.33
C VAL A 236 -12.22 -11.78 -12.70
N ILE A 237 -11.26 -12.13 -11.85
CA ILE A 237 -10.71 -13.48 -11.76
C ILE A 237 -11.72 -14.31 -10.94
N GLU A 238 -12.62 -15.00 -11.64
CA GLU A 238 -13.74 -15.75 -11.02
C GLU A 238 -13.29 -16.70 -9.91
N SER A 239 -12.15 -17.39 -10.09
CA SER A 239 -11.62 -18.33 -9.10
C SER A 239 -11.15 -17.67 -7.80
N PHE A 240 -11.13 -16.34 -7.71
CA PHE A 240 -10.80 -15.61 -6.48
C PHE A 240 -12.05 -15.18 -5.71
N LEU A 241 -13.24 -15.30 -6.31
CA LEU A 241 -14.51 -15.01 -5.64
C LEU A 241 -15.03 -16.31 -5.04
N GLY A 242 -15.46 -16.25 -3.77
CA GLY A 242 -16.07 -17.38 -3.05
C GLY A 242 -17.55 -17.54 -3.32
#